data_AF-A0A7C1AIB4-F1
#
_entry.id   AF-A0A7C1AIB4-F1
#
_cell.length_a   1.000
_cell.length_b   1.000
_cell.length_c   1.000
_cell.angle_alpha   90.00
_cell.angle_beta   90.00
_cell.angle_gamma   90.00
#
_symmetry.space_group_name_H-M   'P 1'
#
loop_
_entity.id
_entity.type
_entity.pdbx_description
1 polymer ?
#
loop_
_entity_poly.entity_id
_entity_poly.type
_entity_poly.pdbx_seq_one_letter_code
_entity_poly.pdbx_strand_id
1 'polypeptide(L)'
;MRKYIFIIVALLAVHVILLGVFAAFRIADADEGVYLNATRMVHQGMTPYTDFFYTQLSMMPTLFAAFGGGGWESFFILRSFAVIAGLLSALLFTVIVLKQTQDLKVTAIALFFYSLSGMFICWHSTYKALPFCHLLTLAAFFFWYRYYEARNVLSL
;
A
#
# COMPACT_ATOMS: atom_id res chain seq x y z
N MET A 1 -26.09 11.25 -8.05
CA MET A 1 -25.16 10.10 -8.13
C MET A 1 -23.83 10.46 -8.80
N ARG A 2 -23.84 11.00 -10.04
CA ARG A 2 -22.62 11.32 -10.81
C ARG A 2 -21.58 12.19 -10.09
N LYS A 3 -22.01 13.17 -9.27
CA LYS A 3 -21.12 14.02 -8.48
C LYS A 3 -20.20 13.25 -7.51
N TYR A 4 -20.71 12.17 -6.90
CA TYR A 4 -19.94 11.40 -5.92
C TYR A 4 -18.88 10.53 -6.59
N ILE A 5 -19.09 10.11 -7.84
CA ILE A 5 -18.06 9.43 -8.63
C ILE A 5 -16.88 10.39 -8.86
N PHE A 6 -17.15 11.64 -9.26
CA PHE A 6 -16.09 12.65 -9.40
C PHE A 6 -15.37 12.94 -8.09
N ILE A 7 -16.09 13.00 -6.96
CA ILE A 7 -15.49 13.15 -5.64
C ILE A 7 -14.58 11.97 -5.30
N ILE A 8 -15.02 10.73 -5.54
CA ILE A 8 -14.21 9.53 -5.30
C ILE A 8 -12.94 9.56 -6.14
N VAL A 9 -13.04 9.88 -7.43
CA VAL A 9 -11.86 9.99 -8.32
C VAL A 9 -10.93 11.10 -7.84
N ALA A 10 -11.46 12.26 -7.45
CA ALA A 10 -10.67 13.35 -6.91
C ALA A 10 -9.95 12.96 -5.60
N LEU A 11 -10.63 12.25 -4.69
CA LEU A 11 -10.04 11.76 -3.45
C LEU A 11 -8.93 10.74 -3.69
N LEU A 12 -9.10 9.82 -4.64
CA LEU A 12 -8.05 8.88 -5.05
C LEU A 12 -6.84 9.63 -5.62
N ALA A 13 -7.07 10.63 -6.49
CA ALA A 13 -6.00 11.45 -7.04
C ALA A 13 -5.26 12.23 -5.92
N VAL A 14 -5.99 12.88 -5.02
CA VAL A 14 -5.43 13.57 -3.85
C VAL A 14 -4.63 12.60 -2.98
N HIS A 15 -5.13 11.40 -2.72
CA HIS A 15 -4.42 10.40 -1.93
C HIS A 15 -3.07 10.06 -2.56
N VAL A 16 -3.04 9.74 -3.86
CA VAL A 16 -1.79 9.40 -4.57
C VAL A 16 -0.82 10.58 -4.59
N ILE A 17 -1.32 11.80 -4.82
CA ILE A 17 -0.49 13.00 -4.78
C ILE A 17 0.13 13.18 -3.40
N LEU A 18 -0.65 13.05 -2.32
CA LEU A 18 -0.15 13.15 -0.95
C LEU A 18 0.91 12.07 -0.67
N LEU A 19 0.65 10.81 -1.04
CA LEU A 19 1.62 9.73 -0.88
C LEU A 19 2.92 10.01 -1.66
N GLY A 20 2.82 10.46 -2.91
CA GLY A 20 3.96 10.79 -3.75
C GLY A 20 4.77 11.97 -3.21
N VAL A 21 4.12 13.04 -2.75
CA VAL A 21 4.77 14.18 -2.11
C VAL A 21 5.52 13.74 -0.86
N PHE A 22 4.90 12.95 0.02
CA PHE A 22 5.59 12.43 1.19
C PHE A 22 6.73 11.47 0.82
N ALA A 23 6.52 10.60 -0.16
CA ALA A 23 7.58 9.70 -0.64
C ALA A 23 8.80 10.46 -1.19
N ALA A 24 8.59 11.63 -1.80
CA ALA A 24 9.65 12.45 -2.37
C ALA A 24 10.35 13.35 -1.33
N PHE A 25 9.59 13.99 -0.43
CA PHE A 25 10.11 15.10 0.38
C PHE A 25 10.32 14.78 1.85
N ARG A 26 9.76 13.69 2.38
CA ARG A 26 10.00 13.33 3.78
C ARG A 26 11.38 12.68 3.96
N ILE A 27 12.01 13.02 5.09
CA ILE A 27 13.24 12.40 5.60
C ILE A 27 13.03 10.89 5.77
N ALA A 28 14.06 10.10 5.48
CA ALA A 28 14.04 8.65 5.70
C ALA A 28 13.58 8.30 7.11
N ASP A 29 12.70 7.31 7.21
CA ASP A 29 12.26 6.82 8.52
C ASP A 29 13.33 5.93 9.16
N ALA A 30 13.32 5.81 10.50
CA ALA A 30 14.42 5.23 11.27
C ALA A 30 14.77 3.79 10.87
N ASP A 31 13.78 2.97 10.53
CA ASP A 31 13.94 1.58 10.09
C ASP A 31 13.93 1.41 8.56
N GLU A 32 13.60 2.44 7.78
CA GLU A 32 13.50 2.37 6.31
C GLU A 32 14.84 1.97 5.68
N GLY A 33 15.94 2.49 6.24
CA GLY A 33 17.30 2.11 5.83
C GLY A 33 17.59 0.61 5.95
N VAL A 34 16.97 -0.07 6.93
CA VAL A 34 17.15 -1.52 7.12
C VAL A 34 16.52 -2.29 5.96
N TYR A 35 15.30 -1.94 5.54
CA TYR A 35 14.62 -2.57 4.40
C TYR A 35 15.36 -2.33 3.09
N LEU A 36 15.83 -1.11 2.86
CA LEU A 36 16.59 -0.73 1.67
C LEU A 36 17.91 -1.47 1.58
N ASN A 37 18.66 -1.51 2.69
CA ASN A 37 19.94 -2.20 2.74
C ASN A 37 19.75 -3.71 2.56
N ALA A 38 18.74 -4.31 3.20
CA ALA A 38 18.40 -5.71 2.99
C ALA A 38 18.07 -5.99 1.51
N THR A 39 17.29 -5.13 0.86
CA THR A 39 16.95 -5.26 -0.58
C THR A 39 18.20 -5.18 -1.47
N ARG A 40 19.13 -4.28 -1.13
CA ARG A 40 20.44 -4.17 -1.81
C ARG A 40 21.31 -5.40 -1.58
N MET A 41 21.35 -5.95 -0.37
CA MET A 41 22.11 -7.17 -0.07
C MET A 41 21.57 -8.35 -0.88
N VAL A 42 20.25 -8.49 -1.02
CA VAL A 42 19.66 -9.52 -1.89
C VAL A 42 19.97 -9.28 -3.36
N HIS A 43 19.96 -8.01 -3.81
CA HIS A 43 20.43 -7.66 -5.16
C HIS A 43 21.88 -8.11 -5.41
N GLN A 44 22.74 -8.08 -4.39
CA GLN A 44 24.13 -8.52 -4.45
C GLN A 44 24.30 -10.05 -4.30
N GLY A 45 23.21 -10.80 -4.22
CA GLY A 45 23.22 -12.26 -4.13
C GLY A 45 23.24 -12.81 -2.70
N MET A 46 23.09 -11.97 -1.68
CA MET A 46 22.99 -12.44 -0.28
C MET A 46 21.58 -12.94 0.03
N THR A 47 21.48 -13.94 0.90
CA THR A 47 20.22 -14.56 1.32
C THR A 47 19.82 -14.12 2.72
N PRO A 48 18.61 -13.55 2.93
CA PRO A 48 18.13 -13.17 4.27
C PRO A 48 18.12 -14.36 5.22
N TYR A 49 18.45 -14.12 6.50
CA TYR A 49 18.56 -15.10 7.59
C TYR A 49 19.73 -16.07 7.50
N THR A 50 20.40 -16.18 6.34
CA THR A 50 21.61 -17.00 6.15
C THR A 50 22.85 -16.13 6.18
N ASP A 51 22.91 -15.14 5.29
CA ASP A 51 24.10 -14.28 5.14
C ASP A 51 23.98 -13.00 5.99
N PHE A 52 22.77 -12.60 6.36
CA PHE A 52 22.52 -11.46 7.23
C PHE A 52 21.23 -11.61 8.03
N PHE A 53 21.22 -11.03 9.22
CA PHE A 53 20.04 -11.00 10.08
C PHE A 53 18.99 -10.02 9.54
N TYR A 54 17.74 -10.46 9.52
CA TYR A 54 16.59 -9.66 9.10
C TYR A 54 15.40 -10.00 10.01
N THR A 55 14.65 -9.01 10.48
CA THR A 55 13.60 -9.20 11.50
C THR A 55 12.21 -9.41 10.92
N GLN A 56 11.99 -8.96 9.69
CA GLN A 56 10.68 -8.98 9.02
C GLN A 56 10.61 -10.15 8.03
N LEU A 57 9.44 -10.39 7.44
CA LEU A 57 9.29 -11.37 6.36
C LEU A 57 10.17 -11.00 5.15
N SER A 58 11.00 -11.93 4.68
CA SER A 58 11.97 -11.72 3.58
C SER A 58 11.34 -11.43 2.21
N MET A 59 10.01 -11.50 2.09
CA MET A 59 9.30 -11.25 0.85
C MET A 59 9.69 -9.90 0.22
N MET A 60 9.77 -8.82 1.02
CA MET A 60 10.13 -7.50 0.49
C MET A 60 11.52 -7.46 -0.15
N PRO A 61 12.62 -7.75 0.59
CA PRO A 61 13.96 -7.64 0.00
C PRO A 61 14.14 -8.60 -1.17
N THR A 62 13.48 -9.76 -1.17
CA THR A 62 13.54 -10.71 -2.29
C THR A 62 12.75 -10.23 -3.52
N LEU A 63 11.50 -9.79 -3.34
CA LEU A 63 10.63 -9.40 -4.45
C LEU A 63 11.14 -8.15 -5.16
N PHE A 64 11.71 -7.21 -4.41
CA PHE A 64 12.16 -5.92 -4.94
C PHE A 64 13.67 -5.85 -5.18
N ALA A 65 14.41 -6.96 -5.01
CA ALA A 65 15.86 -7.02 -5.18
C ALA A 65 16.33 -6.47 -6.54
N ALA A 66 15.59 -6.74 -7.62
CA ALA A 66 15.92 -6.25 -8.97
C ALA A 66 16.06 -4.72 -9.05
N PHE A 67 15.41 -3.99 -8.12
CA PHE A 67 15.40 -2.53 -8.07
C PHE A 67 16.32 -1.95 -6.98
N GLY A 68 17.03 -2.78 -6.21
CA GLY A 68 17.83 -2.37 -5.04
C GLY A 68 19.28 -1.96 -5.31
N GLY A 69 19.78 -2.09 -6.55
CA GLY A 69 21.21 -1.91 -6.87
C GLY A 69 21.71 -0.46 -6.95
N GLY A 70 20.83 0.49 -7.27
CA GLY A 70 21.16 1.88 -7.61
C GLY A 70 21.43 2.84 -6.44
N GLY A 71 21.57 2.33 -5.21
CA GLY A 71 21.87 3.19 -4.05
C GLY A 71 20.75 4.18 -3.75
N TRP A 72 21.03 5.49 -3.79
CA TRP A 72 20.02 6.54 -3.57
C TRP A 72 18.94 6.60 -4.64
N GLU A 73 19.20 6.16 -5.88
CA GLU A 73 18.15 6.12 -6.91
C GLU A 73 17.13 5.02 -6.61
N SER A 74 17.61 3.87 -6.11
CA SER A 74 16.75 2.78 -5.64
C SER A 74 15.84 3.20 -4.48
N PHE A 75 16.23 4.19 -3.69
CA PHE A 75 15.42 4.73 -2.60
C PHE A 75 14.03 5.17 -3.07
N PHE A 76 13.99 6.05 -4.07
CA PHE A 76 12.73 6.61 -4.58
C PHE A 76 11.94 5.59 -5.39
N ILE A 77 12.64 4.72 -6.14
CA ILE A 77 12.00 3.61 -6.87
C ILE A 77 11.29 2.69 -5.87
N LEU A 78 11.95 2.31 -4.78
CA LEU A 78 11.38 1.41 -3.77
C LEU A 78 10.21 2.06 -3.02
N ARG A 79 10.30 3.36 -2.71
CA ARG A 79 9.15 4.13 -2.19
C ARG A 79 7.98 4.19 -3.18
N SER A 80 8.24 4.27 -4.49
CA SER A 80 7.17 4.29 -5.49
C SER A 80 6.32 3.02 -5.45
N PHE A 81 6.91 1.86 -5.15
CA PHE A 81 6.16 0.62 -4.94
C PHE A 81 5.24 0.68 -3.71
N ALA A 82 5.67 1.34 -2.63
CA ALA A 82 4.82 1.59 -1.47
C ALA A 82 3.64 2.51 -1.81
N VAL A 83 3.88 3.57 -2.60
CA VAL A 83 2.82 4.47 -3.10
C VAL A 83 1.83 3.71 -3.98
N ILE A 84 2.31 2.85 -4.88
CA ILE A 84 1.45 1.99 -5.72
C ILE A 84 0.62 1.07 -4.84
N ALA A 85 1.23 0.42 -3.83
CA ALA A 85 0.49 -0.43 -2.89
C ALA A 85 -0.57 0.36 -2.10
N GLY A 86 -0.28 1.61 -1.72
CA GLY A 86 -1.24 2.53 -1.10
C GLY A 86 -2.41 2.88 -2.01
N LEU A 87 -2.15 3.18 -3.29
CA LEU A 87 -3.21 3.41 -4.29
C LEU A 87 -4.10 2.18 -4.46
N LEU A 88 -3.49 1.01 -4.67
CA LEU A 88 -4.24 -0.24 -4.83
C LEU A 88 -5.08 -0.56 -3.58
N SER A 89 -4.56 -0.26 -2.39
CA SER A 89 -5.30 -0.39 -1.13
C SER A 89 -6.50 0.56 -1.08
N ALA A 90 -6.34 1.83 -1.46
CA ALA A 90 -7.44 2.79 -1.52
C ALA A 90 -8.52 2.39 -2.53
N LEU A 91 -8.12 1.86 -3.69
CA LEU A 91 -9.04 1.33 -4.70
C LEU A 91 -9.83 0.13 -4.18
N LEU A 92 -9.16 -0.85 -3.59
CA LEU A 92 -9.82 -2.02 -3.00
C LEU A 92 -10.79 -1.61 -1.88
N PHE A 93 -10.35 -0.73 -0.98
CA PHE A 93 -11.21 -0.19 0.08
C PHE A 93 -12.46 0.48 -0.49
N THR A 94 -12.31 1.30 -1.54
CA THR A 94 -13.43 1.95 -2.23
C THR A 94 -14.41 0.94 -2.80
N VAL A 95 -13.91 -0.10 -3.47
CA VAL A 95 -14.76 -1.18 -4.04
C VAL A 95 -15.48 -1.96 -2.94
N ILE A 96 -14.80 -2.29 -1.85
CA ILE A 96 -15.38 -3.00 -0.70
C ILE A 96 -16.54 -2.19 -0.10
N VAL A 97 -16.30 -0.91 0.23
CA VAL A 97 -17.32 -0.06 0.84
C VAL A 97 -18.50 0.15 -0.11
N LEU A 98 -18.24 0.38 -1.39
CA LEU A 98 -19.30 0.56 -2.37
C LEU A 98 -20.16 -0.71 -2.52
N LYS A 99 -19.54 -1.90 -2.55
CA LYS A 99 -20.30 -3.16 -2.60
C LYS A 99 -21.14 -3.40 -1.36
N GLN A 100 -20.60 -3.10 -0.18
CA GLN A 100 -21.30 -3.34 1.08
C GLN A 100 -22.46 -2.36 1.30
N THR A 101 -22.30 -1.11 0.90
CA THR A 101 -23.27 -0.05 1.21
C THR A 101 -24.20 0.27 0.05
N GLN A 102 -23.80 -0.04 -1.19
CA GLN A 102 -24.47 0.40 -2.42
C GLN A 102 -24.69 1.92 -2.48
N ASP A 103 -23.95 2.70 -1.68
CA ASP A 103 -24.09 4.14 -1.55
C ASP A 103 -22.77 4.86 -1.84
N LEU A 104 -22.76 5.61 -2.95
CA LEU A 104 -21.63 6.42 -3.39
C LEU A 104 -21.28 7.54 -2.40
N LYS A 105 -22.25 8.10 -1.67
CA LYS A 105 -22.01 9.14 -0.67
C LYS A 105 -21.26 8.56 0.52
N VAL A 106 -21.72 7.42 1.04
CA VAL A 106 -21.04 6.72 2.15
C VAL A 106 -19.64 6.31 1.74
N THR A 107 -19.48 5.78 0.52
CA THR A 107 -18.17 5.44 -0.05
C THR A 107 -17.24 6.65 -0.12
N ALA A 108 -17.74 7.80 -0.59
CA ALA A 108 -16.95 9.03 -0.66
C ALA A 108 -16.51 9.52 0.73
N ILE A 109 -17.40 9.45 1.73
CA ILE A 109 -17.08 9.82 3.12
C ILE A 109 -16.04 8.88 3.72
N ALA A 110 -16.20 7.57 3.54
CA ALA A 110 -15.24 6.57 4.01
C ALA A 110 -13.86 6.80 3.37
N LEU A 111 -13.83 7.01 2.06
CA LEU A 111 -12.59 7.29 1.33
C LEU A 111 -11.95 8.61 1.74
N PHE A 112 -12.74 9.64 2.09
CA PHE A 112 -12.21 10.91 2.61
C PHE A 112 -11.41 10.68 3.91
N PHE A 113 -11.99 9.96 4.87
CA PHE A 113 -11.30 9.63 6.12
C PHE A 113 -10.08 8.74 5.91
N TYR A 114 -10.17 7.78 5.00
CA TYR A 114 -9.03 6.94 4.62
C TYR A 114 -7.89 7.78 4.00
N SER A 115 -8.23 8.59 2.99
CA SER A 115 -7.25 9.29 2.16
C SER A 115 -6.49 10.39 2.91
N LEU A 116 -7.17 11.03 3.87
CA LEU A 116 -6.61 12.11 4.70
C LEU A 116 -6.15 11.64 6.08
N SER A 117 -6.11 10.33 6.33
CA SER A 117 -5.54 9.79 7.55
C SER A 117 -4.02 9.95 7.55
N GLY A 118 -3.50 10.68 8.55
CA GLY A 118 -2.07 10.84 8.74
C GLY A 118 -1.32 9.51 8.89
N MET A 119 -1.99 8.46 9.41
CA MET A 119 -1.42 7.11 9.49
C MET A 119 -1.18 6.54 8.10
N PHE A 120 -2.18 6.53 7.21
CA PHE A 120 -1.98 6.00 5.86
C PHE A 120 -0.98 6.82 5.05
N ILE A 121 -1.01 8.14 5.19
CA ILE A 121 -0.05 9.03 4.51
C ILE A 121 1.39 8.74 4.99
N CYS A 122 1.59 8.60 6.30
CA CYS A 122 2.90 8.30 6.88
C CYS A 122 3.40 6.91 6.47
N TRP A 123 2.56 5.87 6.55
CA TRP A 123 3.03 4.50 6.39
C TRP A 123 3.04 4.01 4.94
N HIS A 124 2.20 4.54 4.05
CA HIS A 124 2.18 4.13 2.64
C HIS A 124 3.11 4.95 1.73
N SER A 125 3.79 5.97 2.26
CA SER A 125 4.79 6.75 1.52
C SER A 125 6.23 6.23 1.68
N THR A 126 6.44 5.23 2.54
CA THR A 126 7.78 4.71 2.87
C THR A 126 7.92 3.25 2.46
N TYR A 127 9.13 2.85 2.06
CA TYR A 127 9.41 1.46 1.67
C TYR A 127 9.50 0.57 2.91
N LYS A 128 8.34 0.03 3.31
CA LYS A 128 8.16 -0.82 4.50
C LYS A 128 7.15 -1.92 4.26
N ALA A 129 7.10 -2.89 5.18
CA ALA A 129 6.15 -4.01 5.10
C ALA A 129 4.69 -3.55 5.17
N LEU A 130 4.39 -2.48 5.91
CA LEU A 130 3.04 -2.01 6.20
C LEU A 130 2.16 -1.77 4.95
N PRO A 131 2.57 -0.99 3.93
CA PRO A 131 1.76 -0.80 2.73
C PRO A 131 1.40 -2.12 2.01
N PHE A 132 2.33 -3.07 1.97
CA PHE A 132 2.08 -4.38 1.34
C PHE A 132 1.20 -5.28 2.21
N CYS A 133 1.44 -5.33 3.53
CA CYS A 133 0.60 -6.08 4.45
C CYS A 133 -0.84 -5.58 4.42
N HIS A 134 -1.04 -4.26 4.39
CA HIS A 134 -2.35 -3.66 4.30
C HIS A 134 -3.04 -4.01 2.97
N LEU A 135 -2.35 -3.86 1.84
CA LEU A 135 -2.87 -4.26 0.52
C LEU A 135 -3.31 -5.73 0.50
N LEU A 136 -2.42 -6.63 0.95
CA LEU A 136 -2.68 -8.07 0.95
C LEU A 136 -3.82 -8.44 1.91
N THR A 137 -3.94 -7.77 3.05
CA THR A 137 -5.03 -7.99 4.01
C THR A 137 -6.37 -7.53 3.43
N LEU A 138 -6.42 -6.36 2.77
CA LEU A 138 -7.62 -5.89 2.06
C LEU A 138 -7.99 -6.81 0.90
N ALA A 139 -7.00 -7.29 0.14
CA ALA A 139 -7.22 -8.23 -0.94
C ALA A 139 -7.79 -9.56 -0.41
N ALA A 140 -7.20 -10.11 0.66
CA ALA A 140 -7.70 -11.31 1.31
C ALA A 140 -9.14 -11.14 1.79
N PHE A 141 -9.45 -10.01 2.45
CA PHE A 141 -10.81 -9.68 2.86
C PHE A 141 -11.77 -9.57 1.67
N PHE A 142 -11.36 -8.90 0.59
CA PHE A 142 -12.18 -8.77 -0.62
C PHE A 142 -12.50 -10.12 -1.25
N PHE A 143 -11.52 -11.01 -1.40
CA PHE A 143 -11.76 -12.34 -1.97
C PHE A 143 -12.59 -13.23 -1.04
N TRP A 144 -12.36 -13.15 0.26
CA TRP A 144 -13.20 -13.82 1.26
C TRP A 144 -14.66 -13.33 1.15
N TYR A 145 -14.88 -12.02 1.12
CA TYR A 145 -16.19 -11.42 0.95
C TYR A 145 -16.87 -11.90 -0.34
N ARG A 146 -16.15 -11.88 -1.46
CA ARG A 146 -16.65 -12.36 -2.77
C ARG A 146 -17.04 -13.84 -2.74
N TYR A 147 -16.26 -14.68 -2.06
CA TYR A 147 -16.54 -16.10 -1.92
C TYR A 147 -17.87 -16.35 -1.19
N TYR A 148 -18.13 -15.62 -0.10
CA TYR A 148 -19.37 -15.76 0.66
C TYR A 148 -20.57 -15.09 -0.02
N GLU A 149 -20.38 -13.96 -0.70
CA GLU A 149 -21.39 -13.33 -1.56
C GLU A 149 -21.88 -14.30 -2.63
N ALA A 150 -20.96 -14.99 -3.32
CA ALA A 150 -21.30 -15.97 -4.36
C ALA A 150 -22.09 -17.19 -3.85
N ARG A 151 -22.07 -17.44 -2.53
CA ARG A 151 -22.78 -18.55 -1.89
C ARG A 151 -24.07 -18.12 -1.20
N ASN A 152 -24.48 -16.86 -1.33
CA ASN A 152 -25.66 -16.28 -0.66
C ASN A 152 -25.67 -16.52 0.87
N VAL A 153 -24.49 -16.64 1.48
CA VAL A 153 -24.38 -16.87 2.94
C VAL A 153 -24.45 -15.54 3.70
N LEU A 154 -24.07 -14.43 3.05
CA LEU A 154 -24.16 -13.10 3.62
C LEU A 154 -25.55 -12.52 3.33
N SER A 155 -26.53 -12.88 4.15
CA SER A 155 -27.76 -12.09 4.30
C SER A 155 -27.50 -11.04 5.39
N LEU A 156 -26.89 -9.92 5.02
CA LEU A 156 -26.80 -8.72 5.85
C LEU A 156 -27.88 -7.72 5.42
#